data_AF-A0A099KSY5-F1
#
_entry.id   AF-A0A099KSY5-F1
#
_cell.length_a   1.000
_cell.length_b   1.000
_cell.length_c   1.000
_cell.angle_alpha   90.00
_cell.angle_beta   90.00
_cell.angle_gamma   90.00
#
_symmetry.space_group_name_H-M   'P 1'
#
loop_
_entity.id
_entity.type
_entity.pdbx_description
1 polymer ?
#
loop_
_entity_poly.entity_id
_entity_poly.type
_entity_poly.pdbx_seq_one_letter_code
_entity_poly.pdbx_strand_id
1 'polypeptide(L)'
;MNQKLNIIISGVVFAFFSGIIIGLFTSPIIPLISAFVGLVLILMWVIIDAREHNFKRSALFNILVVAITVLSVPYYLFKSRGFAKGLLAVIGFLSFMVLWSVVQVMGTAVVTTV
;
A
#
# COMPACT_ATOMS: atom_id res chain seq x y z
N MET A 1 18.47 5.32 7.07
CA MET A 1 17.66 4.44 6.18
C MET A 1 16.42 5.21 5.76
N ASN A 2 16.06 5.22 4.48
CA ASN A 2 14.92 5.99 3.96
C ASN A 2 13.60 5.42 4.53
N GLN A 3 12.91 6.17 5.40
CA GLN A 3 11.74 5.66 6.14
C GLN A 3 10.63 5.16 5.21
N LYS A 4 10.46 5.76 4.03
CA LYS A 4 9.49 5.31 3.02
C LYS A 4 9.82 3.93 2.47
N LEU A 5 11.10 3.67 2.22
CA LEU A 5 11.58 2.37 1.75
C LEU A 5 11.31 1.28 2.79
N ASN A 6 11.48 1.59 4.08
CA ASN A 6 11.18 0.64 5.15
C ASN A 6 9.70 0.23 5.16
N ILE A 7 8.78 1.17 4.89
CA ILE A 7 7.35 0.86 4.80
C ILE A 7 7.06 -0.03 3.59
N ILE A 8 7.68 0.27 2.44
CA ILE A 8 7.52 -0.55 1.23
C ILE A 8 8.01 -1.98 1.48
N ILE A 9 9.21 -2.13 2.06
CA ILE A 9 9.78 -3.44 2.40
C ILE A 9 8.88 -4.17 3.40
N SER A 10 8.43 -3.48 4.46
CA SER A 10 7.52 -4.07 5.46
C SER A 10 6.21 -4.53 4.82
N GLY A 11 5.69 -3.76 3.86
CA GLY A 11 4.50 -4.12 3.10
C GLY A 11 4.69 -5.36 2.23
N VAL A 12 5.82 -5.46 1.51
CA VAL A 12 6.14 -6.65 0.70
C VAL A 12 6.28 -7.89 1.58
N VAL A 13 7.00 -7.78 2.69
CA VAL A 13 7.16 -8.88 3.65
C VAL A 13 5.80 -9.31 4.22
N PHE A 14 4.99 -8.34 4.65
CA PHE A 14 3.64 -8.61 5.16
C PHE A 14 2.75 -9.27 4.10
N ALA A 15 2.76 -8.77 2.86
CA ALA A 15 1.98 -9.35 1.76
C ALA A 15 2.30 -10.84 1.58
N PHE A 16 3.58 -11.21 1.59
CA PHE A 16 4.02 -12.59 1.45
C PHE A 16 3.49 -13.49 2.58
N PHE A 17 3.75 -13.10 3.84
CA PHE A 17 3.28 -13.88 5.00
C PHE A 17 1.75 -13.92 5.10
N SER A 18 1.07 -12.83 4.75
CA SER A 18 -0.39 -12.83 4.69
C SER A 18 -0.91 -13.82 3.66
N GLY A 19 -0.23 -14.00 2.52
CA GLY A 19 -0.55 -15.00 1.51
C GLY A 19 -0.46 -16.43 2.05
N ILE A 20 0.63 -16.74 2.76
CA ILE A 20 0.80 -18.04 3.44
C ILE A 20 -0.37 -18.31 4.41
N ILE A 21 -0.71 -17.32 5.23
CA ILE A 21 -1.81 -17.43 6.21
C ILE A 21 -3.16 -17.61 5.48
N ILE A 22 -3.42 -16.87 4.40
CA ILE A 22 -4.63 -17.02 3.60
C ILE A 22 -4.73 -18.45 3.03
N GLY A 23 -3.63 -18.99 2.50
CA GLY A 23 -3.57 -20.35 1.97
C GLY A 23 -3.78 -21.44 3.03
N LEU A 24 -3.27 -21.25 4.25
CA LEU A 24 -3.39 -22.22 5.35
C LEU A 24 -4.80 -22.32 5.93
N PHE A 25 -5.49 -21.18 6.08
CA PHE A 25 -6.74 -21.11 6.86
C PHE A 25 -7.99 -20.93 6.00
N THR A 26 -7.85 -20.56 4.72
CA THR A 26 -8.94 -20.40 3.73
C THR A 26 -10.14 -19.58 4.24
N SER A 27 -9.90 -18.66 5.18
CA SER A 27 -10.94 -17.88 5.85
C SER A 27 -11.19 -16.57 5.08
N PRO A 28 -12.45 -16.19 4.84
CA PRO A 28 -12.79 -14.96 4.12
C PRO A 28 -12.43 -13.68 4.91
N ILE A 29 -12.20 -13.78 6.21
CA ILE A 29 -11.86 -12.63 7.07
C ILE A 29 -10.38 -12.24 6.94
N ILE A 30 -9.50 -13.19 6.66
CA ILE A 30 -8.05 -12.96 6.62
C ILE A 30 -7.64 -12.00 5.49
N PRO A 31 -8.17 -12.12 4.25
CA PRO A 31 -7.94 -11.12 3.21
C PRO A 31 -8.40 -9.71 3.60
N LEU A 32 -9.50 -9.59 4.35
CA LEU A 32 -10.01 -8.29 4.82
C LEU A 32 -9.05 -7.65 5.83
N ILE A 33 -8.54 -8.43 6.80
CA ILE A 33 -7.53 -7.97 7.76
C ILE A 33 -6.25 -7.57 7.03
N SER A 34 -5.80 -8.39 6.07
CA SER A 34 -4.62 -8.08 5.26
C SER A 34 -4.78 -6.78 4.49
N ALA A 35 -5.94 -6.55 3.87
CA ALA A 35 -6.24 -5.32 3.16
C ALA A 35 -6.23 -4.11 4.11
N PHE A 36 -6.83 -4.25 5.30
CA PHE A 36 -6.84 -3.20 6.32
C PHE A 36 -5.41 -2.82 6.77
N VAL A 37 -4.55 -3.80 7.03
CA VAL A 37 -3.12 -3.52 7.34
C VAL A 37 -2.43 -2.82 6.17
N GLY A 38 -2.71 -3.22 4.93
CA GLY A 38 -2.23 -2.53 3.73
C GLY A 38 -2.64 -1.05 3.69
N LEU A 39 -3.90 -0.72 4.03
CA LEU A 39 -4.38 0.67 4.11
C LEU A 39 -3.64 1.48 5.17
N VAL A 40 -3.35 0.89 6.33
CA VAL A 40 -2.58 1.54 7.40
C VAL A 40 -1.15 1.83 6.93
N LEU A 41 -0.50 0.86 6.27
CA LEU A 41 0.85 1.04 5.71
C LEU A 41 0.88 2.13 4.64
N ILE A 42 -0.13 2.18 3.77
CA ILE A 42 -0.25 3.24 2.76
C ILE A 42 -0.44 4.60 3.44
N LEU A 43 -1.30 4.70 4.45
CA LEU A 43 -1.47 5.94 5.20
C LEU A 43 -0.13 6.38 5.81
N MET A 44 0.58 5.48 6.50
CA MET A 44 1.91 5.77 7.06
C MET A 44 2.91 6.23 6.01
N TRP A 45 2.93 5.60 4.83
CA TRP A 45 3.76 6.03 3.71
C TRP A 45 3.39 7.45 3.26
N VAL A 46 2.10 7.76 3.10
CA VAL A 46 1.62 9.10 2.73
C VAL A 46 1.98 10.13 3.80
N ILE A 47 1.95 9.78 5.09
CA ILE A 47 2.35 10.67 6.18
C ILE A 47 3.80 11.12 6.00
N ILE A 48 4.69 10.18 5.73
CA ILE A 48 6.13 10.42 5.59
C ILE A 48 6.40 11.17 4.28
N ASP A 49 5.82 10.70 3.17
CA ASP A 49 6.00 11.30 1.86
C ASP A 49 5.49 12.75 1.79
N ALA A 50 4.37 13.05 2.46
CA ALA A 50 3.83 14.40 2.52
C ALA A 50 4.72 15.36 3.32
N ARG A 51 5.43 14.89 4.35
CA ARG A 51 6.41 15.70 5.09
C ARG A 51 7.59 16.10 4.20
N GLU A 52 8.07 15.17 3.38
CA GLU A 52 9.17 15.43 2.44
C GLU A 52 8.79 16.38 1.30
N HIS A 53 7.53 16.36 0.87
CA HIS A 53 7.01 17.23 -0.20
C HIS A 53 6.30 18.49 0.34
N ASN A 54 6.42 18.80 1.64
CA ASN A 54 5.78 19.95 2.29
C ASN A 54 4.25 20.05 2.04
N PHE A 55 3.59 18.91 1.87
CA PHE A 55 2.16 18.86 1.60
C PHE A 55 1.36 18.95 2.92
N LYS A 56 0.53 19.99 3.04
CA LYS A 56 -0.35 20.18 4.19
C LYS A 56 -1.51 19.18 4.15
N ARG A 57 -1.52 18.25 5.09
CA ARG A 57 -2.57 17.25 5.25
C ARG A 57 -3.61 17.73 6.25
N SER A 58 -4.89 17.56 5.91
CA SER A 58 -5.99 17.70 6.87
C SER A 58 -6.36 16.33 7.46
N ALA A 59 -7.07 16.32 8.59
CA ALA A 59 -7.63 15.09 9.16
C ALA A 59 -8.56 14.39 8.16
N LEU A 60 -9.39 15.16 7.44
CA LEU A 60 -10.27 14.64 6.38
C LEU A 60 -9.47 13.94 5.27
N PHE A 61 -8.34 14.51 4.84
CA PHE A 61 -7.50 13.88 3.82
C PHE A 61 -6.95 12.53 4.29
N ASN A 62 -6.53 12.40 5.56
CA ASN A 62 -6.08 11.12 6.10
C ASN A 62 -7.20 10.06 6.10
N ILE A 63 -8.43 10.46 6.43
CA ILE A 63 -9.60 9.57 6.37
C ILE A 63 -9.84 9.13 4.93
N LEU A 64 -9.79 10.05 3.97
CA LEU A 64 -9.98 9.76 2.54
C LEU A 64 -8.89 8.83 1.99
N VAL A 65 -7.66 8.91 2.49
CA VAL A 65 -6.59 7.97 2.12
C VAL A 65 -6.94 6.53 2.51
N VAL A 66 -7.61 6.32 3.64
CA VAL A 66 -8.03 4.98 4.08
C VAL A 66 -9.34 4.55 3.41
N ALA A 67 -10.31 5.46 3.30
CA ALA A 67 -11.65 5.16 2.77
C ALA A 67 -11.66 4.98 1.25
N ILE A 68 -10.87 5.77 0.52
CA ILE A 68 -10.88 5.80 -0.96
C ILE A 68 -9.43 5.97 -1.48
N THR A 69 -8.56 5.04 -1.09
CA THR A 69 -7.12 5.09 -1.41
C THR A 69 -6.83 5.28 -2.89
N VAL A 70 -7.58 4.56 -3.75
CA VAL A 70 -7.39 4.54 -5.20
C VAL A 70 -7.57 5.91 -5.85
N LEU A 71 -8.38 6.80 -5.25
CA LEU A 71 -8.55 8.18 -5.75
C LEU A 71 -7.71 9.19 -4.95
N SER A 72 -7.67 9.04 -3.63
CA SER A 72 -7.03 9.98 -2.73
C SER A 72 -5.51 10.04 -2.92
N VAL A 73 -4.85 8.90 -3.13
CA VAL A 73 -3.40 8.84 -3.32
C VAL A 73 -2.99 9.45 -4.66
N PRO A 74 -3.61 9.11 -5.81
CA PRO A 74 -3.29 9.79 -7.07
C PRO A 74 -3.54 11.30 -7.04
N TYR A 75 -4.67 11.74 -6.49
CA TYR A 75 -4.94 13.17 -6.30
C TYR A 75 -3.80 13.87 -5.54
N TYR A 76 -3.35 13.26 -4.44
CA TYR A 76 -2.25 13.77 -3.64
C TYR A 76 -0.92 13.83 -4.41
N LEU A 77 -0.59 12.78 -5.16
CA LEU A 77 0.66 12.70 -5.90
C LEU A 77 0.74 13.74 -7.03
N PHE A 78 -0.37 13.97 -7.74
CA PHE A 78 -0.45 15.06 -8.72
C PHE A 78 -0.36 16.43 -8.06
N LYS A 79 -1.10 16.63 -6.97
CA LYS A 79 -1.15 17.92 -6.28
C LYS A 79 0.18 18.32 -5.64
N SER A 80 0.93 17.36 -5.11
CA SER A 80 2.21 17.62 -4.43
C SER A 80 3.40 17.77 -5.37
N ARG A 81 3.36 17.16 -6.57
CA ARG A 81 4.53 17.05 -7.46
C ARG A 81 4.35 17.69 -8.85
N GLY A 82 3.14 18.13 -9.20
CA GLY A 82 2.78 18.57 -10.54
C GLY A 82 2.52 17.40 -11.49
N PHE A 83 2.12 17.68 -12.74
CA PHE A 83 1.62 16.66 -13.66
C PHE A 83 2.64 15.56 -14.00
N ALA A 84 3.82 15.93 -14.53
CA ALA A 84 4.80 14.96 -15.01
C ALA A 84 5.37 14.06 -13.88
N LYS A 85 5.83 14.68 -12.78
CA LYS A 85 6.36 13.93 -11.62
C LYS A 85 5.25 13.21 -10.84
N GLY A 86 4.04 13.76 -10.85
CA GLY A 86 2.85 13.13 -10.28
C GLY A 86 2.47 11.86 -11.02
N LEU A 87 2.47 11.88 -12.35
CA LEU A 87 2.15 10.70 -13.16
C LEU A 87 3.13 9.54 -12.90
N LEU A 88 4.43 9.81 -12.87
CA LEU A 88 5.44 8.80 -12.52
C LEU A 88 5.21 8.22 -11.12
N ALA A 89 4.84 9.07 -10.17
CA ALA A 89 4.53 8.63 -8.82
C ALA A 89 3.27 7.76 -8.73
N VAL A 90 2.24 8.10 -9.50
CA VAL A 90 1.00 7.32 -9.61
C VAL A 90 1.29 5.96 -10.22
N ILE A 91 2.08 5.91 -11.29
CA ILE A 91 2.52 4.64 -11.89
C ILE A 91 3.26 3.81 -10.83
N GLY A 92 4.20 4.40 -10.10
CA GLY A 92 4.90 3.70 -9.02
C GLY A 92 3.98 3.17 -7.91
N PHE A 93 2.96 3.95 -7.53
CA PHE A 93 1.95 3.52 -6.57
C PHE A 93 1.12 2.34 -7.10
N LEU A 94 0.65 2.40 -8.34
CA LEU A 94 -0.11 1.31 -8.97
C LEU A 94 0.75 0.05 -9.14
N SER A 95 2.01 0.21 -9.56
CA SER A 95 2.97 -0.90 -9.63
C SER A 95 3.19 -1.55 -8.26
N PHE A 96 3.22 -0.76 -7.19
CA PHE A 96 3.31 -1.31 -5.84
C PHE A 96 2.04 -2.09 -5.43
N MET A 97 0.85 -1.63 -5.82
CA MET A 97 -0.39 -2.40 -5.58
C MET A 97 -0.40 -3.72 -6.33
N VAL A 98 0.07 -3.73 -7.59
CA VAL A 98 0.23 -4.97 -8.37
C VAL A 98 1.26 -5.89 -7.71
N LEU A 99 2.41 -5.35 -7.30
CA LEU A 99 3.46 -6.11 -6.61
C LEU A 99 2.92 -6.75 -5.33
N TRP A 100 2.15 -6.02 -4.53
CA TRP A 100 1.50 -6.56 -3.34
C TRP A 100 0.67 -7.80 -3.65
N SER A 101 -0.23 -7.70 -4.64
CA SER A 101 -1.10 -8.81 -5.05
C SER A 101 -0.30 -10.02 -5.54
N VAL A 102 0.74 -9.78 -6.36
CA VAL A 102 1.62 -10.84 -6.87
C VAL A 102 2.32 -11.56 -5.72
N VAL A 103 2.92 -10.81 -4.79
CA VAL A 103 3.67 -11.36 -3.66
C VAL A 103 2.75 -12.13 -2.71
N GLN A 104 1.52 -11.65 -2.51
CA GLN A 104 0.53 -12.37 -1.71
C GLN A 104 0.13 -13.69 -2.38
N VAL A 105 -0.13 -13.69 -3.70
CA VAL A 105 -0.41 -14.93 -4.46
C VAL A 105 0.75 -15.92 -4.38
N MET A 106 1.99 -15.44 -4.47
CA MET A 106 3.17 -16.29 -4.28
C MET A 106 3.19 -16.94 -2.89
N GLY A 107 2.88 -16.19 -1.84
CA GLY A 107 2.77 -16.73 -0.48
C GLY A 107 1.70 -17.82 -0.35
N THR A 108 0.53 -17.61 -0.97
CA THR A 108 -0.53 -18.62 -1.02
C THR A 108 -0.07 -19.89 -1.74
N ALA A 109 0.59 -19.72 -2.90
CA ALA A 109 1.03 -20.83 -3.75
C ALA A 109 2.01 -21.78 -3.06
N VAL A 110 2.81 -21.29 -2.09
CA VAL A 110 3.76 -22.12 -1.32
C VAL A 110 3.07 -23.22 -0.53
N VAL A 111 1.83 -22.99 -0.10
CA VAL A 111 1.10 -23.92 0.78
C VAL A 111 0.11 -24.78 -0.01
N THR A 112 -0.47 -24.24 -1.07
CA THR A 112 -1.48 -24.95 -1.87
C THR A 112 -0.91 -25.93 -2.89
N THR A 113 0.41 -25.91 -3.12
CA THR A 113 1.09 -26.81 -4.06
C THR A 113 1.67 -28.06 -3.39
N VAL A 114 1.45 -28.22 -2.08
CA VAL A 114 1.79 -29.40 -1.28
C VAL A 114 0.53 -30.24 -1.07
#